data_AF-A0A4P7CSE7-F1
#
_entry.id   AF-A0A4P7CSE7-F1
#
_cell.length_a   1.000
_cell.length_b   1.000
_cell.length_c   1.000
_cell.angle_alpha   90.00
_cell.angle_beta   90.00
_cell.angle_gamma   90.00
#
_symmetry.space_group_name_H-M   'P 1'
#
loop_
_entity.id
_entity.type
_entity.pdbx_description
1 polymer ?
#
loop_
_entity_poly.entity_id
_entity_poly.type
_entity_poly.pdbx_seq_one_letter_code
_entity_poly.pdbx_strand_id
1 'polypeptide(L)'
;MMNQTSRKVMRFTAWSAIIGGVLAYANVGLSLAVTGPDADMVLHGAPMLALPPDTRDLFRWCMVADTLGFYLPFLVIGGYFVHVFREELGALRNMVAMAVVLYVMVGVTGAVMQFAVLHPLAHLYAGGDDATRNAAAAVWTAIANGTQNGLWWIEGPLVLFWTLIAANLLEKAGWKGSILLKIVGWAFGVFFLFGFFPDLDALSNASEMVVVLVLPLWMLLFGWQLLRRARTLPARLQGAGATT
;
A
#
# COMPACT_ATOMS: atom_id res chain seq x y z
N MET A 1 7.20 -5.10 32.21
CA MET A 1 6.42 -6.35 32.06
C MET A 1 5.51 -6.18 30.85
N MET A 2 5.69 -6.90 29.74
CA MET A 2 4.75 -6.83 28.62
C MET A 2 3.57 -7.79 28.88
N ASN A 3 2.37 -7.23 29.04
CA ASN A 3 1.13 -7.99 29.22
C ASN A 3 0.88 -8.93 28.00
N GLN A 4 0.22 -10.08 28.19
CA GLN A 4 -0.14 -11.01 27.11
C GLN A 4 -0.87 -10.31 25.94
N THR A 5 -1.68 -9.30 26.24
CA THR A 5 -2.33 -8.43 25.25
C THR A 5 -1.31 -7.77 24.30
N SER A 6 -0.19 -7.28 24.83
CA SER A 6 0.87 -6.66 24.02
C SER A 6 1.52 -7.67 23.06
N ARG A 7 1.72 -8.93 23.50
CA ARG A 7 2.23 -10.01 22.63
C ARG A 7 1.24 -10.39 21.52
N LYS A 8 -0.07 -10.44 21.83
CA LYS A 8 -1.11 -10.72 20.82
C LYS A 8 -1.15 -9.62 19.75
N VAL A 9 -1.12 -8.35 20.17
CA VAL A 9 -1.09 -7.19 19.26
C VAL A 9 0.15 -7.20 18.36
N MET A 10 1.34 -7.49 18.91
CA MET A 10 2.56 -7.61 18.11
C MET A 10 2.45 -8.72 17.06
N ARG A 11 1.94 -9.89 17.43
CA ARG A 11 1.78 -11.01 16.49
C ARG A 11 0.76 -10.69 15.39
N PHE A 12 -0.35 -10.07 15.75
CA PHE A 12 -1.36 -9.64 14.79
C PHE A 12 -0.75 -8.66 13.79
N THR A 13 -0.11 -7.60 14.28
CA THR A 13 0.59 -6.60 13.44
C THR A 13 1.63 -7.25 12.54
N ALA A 14 2.40 -8.21 13.06
CA ALA A 14 3.43 -8.87 12.29
C ALA A 14 2.87 -9.71 11.15
N TRP A 15 1.79 -10.45 11.40
CA TRP A 15 1.11 -11.22 10.37
C TRP A 15 0.39 -10.33 9.37
N SER A 16 -0.23 -9.24 9.81
CA SER A 16 -0.80 -8.23 8.90
C SER A 16 0.26 -7.67 7.95
N ALA A 17 1.47 -7.36 8.46
CA ALA A 17 2.57 -6.90 7.61
C ALA A 17 3.06 -7.98 6.64
N ILE A 18 3.20 -9.23 7.10
CA ILE A 18 3.68 -10.33 6.23
C ILE A 18 2.66 -10.65 5.14
N ILE A 19 1.39 -10.85 5.51
CA ILE A 19 0.32 -11.16 4.56
C ILE A 19 0.13 -9.98 3.60
N GLY A 20 0.15 -8.75 4.12
CA GLY A 20 0.10 -7.55 3.30
C GLY A 20 1.24 -7.47 2.29
N GLY A 21 2.48 -7.71 2.71
CA GLY A 21 3.62 -7.70 1.79
C GLY A 21 3.53 -8.78 0.70
N VAL A 22 3.01 -9.96 1.01
CA VAL A 22 2.77 -11.01 0.00
C VAL A 22 1.68 -10.58 -0.99
N LEU A 23 0.57 -10.02 -0.49
CA LEU A 23 -0.53 -9.56 -1.34
C LEU A 23 -0.14 -8.36 -2.20
N ALA A 24 0.71 -7.47 -1.70
CA ALA A 24 1.25 -6.36 -2.47
C ALA A 24 2.12 -6.85 -3.64
N TYR A 25 2.96 -7.87 -3.45
CA TYR A 25 3.64 -8.50 -4.58
C TYR A 25 2.70 -9.25 -5.53
N ALA A 26 1.62 -9.85 -5.00
CA ALA A 26 0.59 -10.46 -5.83
C ALA A 26 -0.12 -9.39 -6.69
N ASN A 27 -0.40 -8.20 -6.15
CA ASN A 27 -0.92 -7.07 -6.91
C ASN A 27 0.02 -6.71 -8.08
N VAL A 28 1.32 -6.53 -7.83
CA VAL A 28 2.29 -6.23 -8.89
C VAL A 28 2.29 -7.32 -9.98
N GLY A 29 2.31 -8.59 -9.58
CA GLY A 29 2.26 -9.72 -10.53
C GLY A 29 0.96 -9.79 -11.33
N LEU A 30 -0.19 -9.53 -10.70
CA LEU A 30 -1.49 -9.49 -11.37
C LEU A 30 -1.60 -8.30 -12.32
N SER A 31 -1.08 -7.13 -11.93
CA SER A 31 -1.02 -5.95 -12.78
C SER A 31 -0.23 -6.26 -14.05
N LEU A 32 1.00 -6.79 -13.91
CA LEU A 32 1.83 -7.21 -15.04
C LEU A 32 1.17 -8.29 -15.92
N ALA A 33 0.39 -9.20 -15.33
CA ALA A 33 -0.34 -10.21 -16.12
C ALA A 33 -1.48 -9.61 -16.96
N VAL A 34 -2.02 -8.45 -16.55
CA VAL A 34 -3.08 -7.73 -17.26
C VAL A 34 -2.50 -6.77 -18.29
N THR A 35 -1.54 -5.95 -17.90
CA THR A 35 -1.02 -4.82 -18.69
C THR A 35 0.23 -5.19 -19.48
N GLY A 36 0.87 -6.31 -19.16
CA GLY A 36 2.21 -6.61 -19.66
C GLY A 36 3.19 -5.50 -19.23
N PRO A 37 4.13 -5.10 -20.10
CA PRO A 37 5.08 -4.02 -19.80
C PRO A 37 4.46 -2.61 -19.90
N ASP A 38 3.24 -2.48 -20.44
CA ASP A 38 2.58 -1.19 -20.69
C ASP A 38 1.59 -0.86 -19.55
N ALA A 39 2.12 -0.38 -18.42
CA ALA A 39 1.30 -0.01 -17.26
C ALA A 39 0.24 1.07 -17.60
N ASP A 40 0.53 1.94 -18.57
CA ASP A 40 -0.36 3.01 -19.01
C ASP A 40 -1.61 2.48 -19.73
N MET A 41 -1.63 1.21 -20.14
CA MET A 41 -2.80 0.54 -20.69
C MET A 41 -4.03 0.69 -19.78
N VAL A 42 -3.85 0.74 -18.45
CA VAL A 42 -4.94 0.95 -17.48
C VAL A 42 -5.66 2.29 -17.71
N LEU A 43 -4.95 3.31 -18.20
CA LEU A 43 -5.51 4.63 -18.50
C LEU A 43 -6.32 4.67 -19.80
N HIS A 44 -6.25 3.60 -20.62
CA HIS A 44 -6.88 3.54 -21.93
C HIS A 44 -8.17 2.70 -21.91
N GLY A 45 -9.32 3.38 -21.90
CA GLY A 45 -10.64 2.75 -21.77
C GLY A 45 -10.99 1.71 -22.81
N ALA A 46 -10.83 2.00 -24.10
CA ALA A 46 -11.18 1.02 -25.14
C ALA A 46 -10.34 -0.28 -25.04
N PRO A 47 -9.00 -0.23 -24.94
CA PRO A 47 -8.19 -1.42 -24.69
C PRO A 47 -8.59 -2.18 -23.42
N MET A 48 -8.75 -1.47 -22.29
CA MET A 48 -9.03 -2.10 -21.01
C MET A 48 -10.41 -2.79 -20.97
N LEU A 49 -11.43 -2.15 -21.54
CA LEU A 49 -12.78 -2.73 -21.62
C LEU A 49 -12.87 -3.88 -22.64
N ALA A 50 -12.01 -3.88 -23.66
CA ALA A 50 -11.96 -4.93 -24.68
C ALA A 50 -11.21 -6.19 -24.24
N LEU A 51 -10.54 -6.19 -23.09
CA LEU A 51 -9.83 -7.36 -22.56
C LEU A 51 -10.75 -8.60 -22.45
N PRO A 52 -10.21 -9.83 -22.58
CA PRO A 52 -10.97 -11.03 -22.29
C PRO A 52 -11.55 -11.03 -20.86
N PRO A 53 -12.71 -11.67 -20.62
CA PRO A 53 -13.31 -11.75 -19.28
C PRO A 53 -12.33 -12.21 -18.19
N ASP A 54 -11.59 -13.29 -18.46
CA ASP A 54 -10.63 -13.84 -17.50
C ASP A 54 -9.51 -12.85 -17.15
N THR A 55 -9.04 -12.06 -18.13
CA THR A 55 -8.03 -11.02 -17.90
C THR A 55 -8.60 -9.85 -17.09
N ARG A 56 -9.87 -9.48 -17.30
CA ARG A 56 -10.53 -8.47 -16.46
C ARG A 56 -10.71 -8.96 -15.02
N ASP A 57 -11.00 -10.24 -14.82
CA ASP A 57 -11.06 -10.83 -13.49
C ASP A 57 -9.69 -10.81 -12.78
N LEU A 58 -8.59 -11.04 -13.50
CA LEU A 58 -7.24 -10.84 -12.95
C LEU A 58 -7.03 -9.40 -12.49
N PHE A 59 -7.50 -8.41 -13.24
CA PHE A 59 -7.43 -7.01 -12.82
C PHE A 59 -8.28 -6.72 -11.58
N ARG A 60 -9.46 -7.32 -11.46
CA ARG A 60 -10.27 -7.20 -10.24
C ARG A 60 -9.56 -7.81 -9.03
N TRP A 61 -8.91 -8.96 -9.20
CA TRP A 61 -8.05 -9.53 -8.17
C TRP A 61 -6.84 -8.66 -7.87
N CYS A 62 -6.29 -7.97 -8.87
CA CYS A 62 -5.23 -6.97 -8.69
C CYS A 62 -5.67 -5.88 -7.71
N MET A 63 -6.88 -5.30 -7.89
CA MET A 63 -7.43 -4.27 -6.99
C MET A 63 -7.75 -4.80 -5.58
N VAL A 64 -8.15 -6.07 -5.47
CA VAL A 64 -8.35 -6.73 -4.16
C VAL A 64 -7.00 -6.92 -3.45
N ALA A 65 -5.99 -7.41 -4.17
CA ALA A 65 -4.63 -7.58 -3.66
C ALA A 65 -4.01 -6.22 -3.29
N ASP A 66 -4.34 -5.16 -4.02
CA ASP A 66 -3.95 -3.78 -3.74
C ASP A 66 -4.49 -3.32 -2.37
N THR A 67 -5.82 -3.42 -2.21
CA THR A 67 -6.54 -3.10 -0.98
C THR A 67 -5.97 -3.82 0.23
N LEU A 68 -5.74 -5.13 0.10
CA LEU A 68 -5.27 -5.99 1.18
C LEU A 68 -3.75 -5.97 1.36
N GLY A 69 -3.02 -5.48 0.37
CA GLY A 69 -1.56 -5.50 0.33
C GLY A 69 -0.95 -4.15 0.68
N PHE A 70 -1.29 -3.10 -0.07
CA PHE A 70 -0.73 -1.77 0.07
C PHE A 70 -1.47 -0.89 1.07
N TYR A 71 -2.75 -1.16 1.40
CA TYR A 71 -3.54 -0.22 2.21
C TYR A 71 -3.95 -0.75 3.59
N LEU A 72 -4.87 -1.72 3.67
CA LEU A 72 -5.43 -2.15 4.96
C LEU A 72 -4.40 -2.61 6.01
N PRO A 73 -3.29 -3.29 5.66
CA PRO A 73 -2.24 -3.61 6.62
C PRO A 73 -1.66 -2.38 7.34
N PHE A 74 -1.63 -1.22 6.70
CA PHE A 74 -1.07 0.00 7.28
C PHE A 74 -1.95 0.61 8.37
N LEU A 75 -3.25 0.30 8.45
CA LEU A 75 -4.04 0.64 9.64
C LEU A 75 -3.50 -0.07 10.88
N VAL A 76 -3.12 -1.35 10.72
CA VAL A 76 -2.57 -2.16 11.82
C VAL A 76 -1.14 -1.77 12.12
N ILE A 77 -0.29 -1.65 11.09
CA ILE A 77 1.11 -1.25 11.24
C ILE A 77 1.21 0.16 11.83
N GLY A 78 0.47 1.11 11.26
CA GLY A 78 0.41 2.50 11.72
C GLY A 78 -0.14 2.60 13.14
N GLY A 79 -1.24 1.90 13.44
CA GLY A 79 -1.81 1.83 14.79
C GLY A 79 -0.84 1.27 15.83
N TYR A 80 -0.13 0.19 15.49
CA TYR A 80 0.93 -0.35 16.34
C TYR A 80 2.08 0.63 16.51
N PHE A 81 2.52 1.26 15.43
CA PHE A 81 3.62 2.22 15.42
C PHE A 81 3.34 3.43 16.33
N VAL A 82 2.18 4.08 16.15
CA VAL A 82 1.79 5.25 16.97
C VAL A 82 1.56 4.89 18.44
N HIS A 83 1.18 3.64 18.71
CA HIS A 83 1.04 3.14 20.08
C HIS A 83 2.40 2.92 20.76
N VAL A 84 3.32 2.25 20.07
CA VAL A 84 4.64 1.88 20.62
C VAL A 84 5.55 3.09 20.80
N PHE A 85 5.55 4.01 19.85
CA PHE A 85 6.42 5.20 19.85
C PHE A 85 5.69 6.46 20.33
N ARG A 86 4.65 6.30 21.16
CA ARG A 86 3.75 7.41 21.53
C ARG A 86 4.47 8.54 22.27
N GLU A 87 5.48 8.21 23.08
CA GLU A 87 6.22 9.18 23.89
C GLU A 87 7.21 9.96 23.00
N GLU A 88 7.89 9.25 22.10
CA GLU A 88 8.86 9.82 21.16
C GLU A 88 8.18 10.66 20.06
N LEU A 89 6.95 10.32 19.69
CA LEU A 89 6.19 11.05 18.68
C LEU A 89 5.59 12.36 19.20
N GLY A 90 5.23 12.44 20.49
CA GLY A 90 4.59 13.63 21.06
C GLY A 90 3.42 14.14 20.20
N ALA A 91 3.46 15.42 19.80
CA ALA A 91 2.44 16.04 18.95
C ALA A 91 2.35 15.43 17.53
N LEU A 92 3.44 14.87 16.99
CA LEU A 92 3.46 14.25 15.66
C LEU A 92 2.64 12.97 15.60
N ARG A 93 2.30 12.37 16.74
CA ARG A 93 1.52 11.12 16.81
C ARG A 93 0.21 11.23 16.04
N ASN A 94 -0.55 12.30 16.27
CA ASN A 94 -1.85 12.50 15.64
C ASN A 94 -1.71 12.82 14.14
N MET A 95 -0.65 13.54 13.76
CA MET A 95 -0.36 13.84 12.35
C MET A 95 0.02 12.58 11.58
N VAL A 96 0.88 11.73 12.14
CA VAL A 96 1.25 10.43 11.57
C VAL A 96 0.03 9.52 11.46
N ALA A 97 -0.79 9.43 12.51
CA ALA A 97 -2.02 8.64 12.48
C ALA A 97 -2.97 9.12 11.38
N MET A 98 -3.17 10.44 11.26
CA MET A 98 -4.00 11.04 10.21
C MET A 98 -3.44 10.76 8.82
N ALA A 99 -2.13 10.93 8.61
CA ALA A 99 -1.48 10.66 7.33
C ALA A 99 -1.66 9.19 6.89
N VAL A 100 -1.51 8.24 7.82
CA VAL A 100 -1.75 6.81 7.55
C VAL A 100 -3.22 6.55 7.21
N VAL A 101 -4.16 7.13 7.96
CA VAL A 101 -5.59 6.95 7.69
C VAL A 101 -5.95 7.53 6.32
N LEU A 102 -5.49 8.73 6.00
CA LEU A 102 -5.71 9.36 4.69
C LEU A 102 -5.11 8.52 3.56
N TYR A 103 -3.89 8.03 3.73
CA TYR A 103 -3.23 7.13 2.77
C TYR A 103 -4.09 5.90 2.48
N VAL A 104 -4.58 5.22 3.52
CA VAL A 104 -5.44 4.05 3.34
C VAL A 104 -6.78 4.43 2.69
N MET A 105 -7.39 5.55 3.08
CA MET A 105 -8.67 5.96 2.51
C MET A 105 -8.57 6.26 1.01
N VAL A 106 -7.58 7.04 0.57
CA VAL A 106 -7.44 7.39 -0.85
C VAL A 106 -7.10 6.15 -1.69
N GLY A 107 -6.20 5.32 -1.18
CA GLY A 107 -5.78 4.08 -1.83
C GLY A 107 -6.93 3.10 -2.05
N VAL A 108 -7.64 2.76 -0.97
CA VAL A 108 -8.81 1.86 -1.03
C VAL A 108 -9.91 2.44 -1.90
N THR A 109 -10.15 3.76 -1.86
CA THR A 109 -11.16 4.40 -2.71
C THR A 109 -10.82 4.20 -4.19
N GLY A 110 -9.57 4.44 -4.59
CA GLY A 110 -9.11 4.22 -5.96
C GLY A 110 -9.29 2.77 -6.42
N ALA A 111 -8.77 1.82 -5.63
CA ALA A 111 -8.86 0.39 -5.94
C ALA A 111 -10.31 -0.10 -6.07
N VAL A 112 -11.17 0.29 -5.11
CA VAL A 112 -12.58 -0.12 -5.10
C VAL A 112 -13.36 0.50 -6.26
N MET A 113 -13.08 1.76 -6.63
CA MET A 113 -13.73 2.40 -7.78
C MET A 113 -13.44 1.63 -9.06
N GLN A 114 -12.16 1.33 -9.35
CA GLN A 114 -11.79 0.58 -10.55
C GLN A 114 -12.32 -0.86 -10.52
N PHE A 115 -12.28 -1.53 -9.36
CA PHE A 115 -12.85 -2.86 -9.16
C PHE A 115 -14.35 -2.90 -9.47
N ALA A 116 -15.11 -1.90 -9.01
CA ALA A 116 -16.57 -1.89 -9.10
C ALA A 116 -17.07 -1.63 -10.52
N VAL A 117 -16.38 -0.79 -11.29
CA VAL A 117 -16.88 -0.33 -12.60
C VAL A 117 -16.39 -1.15 -13.78
N LEU A 118 -15.29 -1.90 -13.67
CA LEU A 118 -14.68 -2.60 -14.80
C LEU A 118 -15.66 -3.51 -15.54
N HIS A 119 -16.32 -4.42 -14.83
CA HIS A 119 -17.24 -5.38 -15.45
C HIS A 119 -18.53 -4.75 -15.99
N PRO A 120 -19.24 -3.88 -15.24
CA PRO A 120 -20.38 -3.15 -15.78
C PRO A 120 -20.06 -2.38 -17.06
N LEU A 121 -18.95 -1.65 -17.09
CA LEU A 121 -18.53 -0.90 -18.27
C LEU A 121 -18.12 -1.82 -19.43
N ALA A 122 -17.44 -2.92 -19.15
CA ALA A 122 -17.07 -3.90 -20.17
C ALA A 122 -18.31 -4.56 -20.81
N HIS A 123 -19.36 -4.82 -20.04
CA HIS A 123 -20.62 -5.35 -20.56
C HIS A 123 -21.31 -4.35 -21.49
N LEU A 124 -21.40 -3.08 -21.09
CA LEU A 124 -21.93 -2.00 -21.94
C LEU A 124 -21.09 -1.82 -23.21
N TYR A 125 -19.77 -1.93 -23.09
CA TYR A 125 -18.85 -1.81 -24.22
C TYR A 125 -18.96 -2.98 -25.22
N ALA A 126 -19.26 -4.19 -24.77
CA ALA A 126 -19.38 -5.34 -25.65
C ALA A 126 -20.73 -5.39 -26.40
N GLY A 127 -21.82 -4.94 -25.78
CA GLY A 127 -23.18 -5.03 -26.33
C GLY A 127 -23.77 -3.73 -26.87
N GLY A 128 -23.10 -2.60 -26.67
CA GLY A 128 -23.60 -1.27 -27.05
C GLY A 128 -23.34 -0.89 -28.52
N ASP A 129 -24.11 0.09 -29.00
CA ASP A 129 -23.80 0.81 -30.23
C ASP A 129 -22.54 1.67 -30.08
N ASP A 130 -22.07 2.28 -31.17
CA ASP A 130 -20.83 3.07 -31.16
C ASP A 130 -20.86 4.21 -30.13
N ALA A 131 -22.03 4.84 -29.94
CA ALA A 131 -22.20 5.87 -28.92
C ALA A 131 -22.02 5.32 -27.50
N THR A 132 -22.66 4.18 -27.19
CA THR A 132 -22.55 3.52 -25.88
C THR A 132 -21.13 3.03 -25.60
N ARG A 133 -20.45 2.48 -26.61
CA ARG A 133 -19.06 2.02 -26.51
C ARG A 133 -18.11 3.17 -26.19
N ASN A 134 -18.24 4.28 -26.91
CA ASN A 134 -17.43 5.47 -26.67
C ASN A 134 -17.69 6.06 -25.28
N ALA A 135 -18.95 6.10 -24.84
CA ALA A 135 -19.30 6.54 -23.49
C ALA A 135 -18.69 5.66 -22.41
N ALA A 136 -18.79 4.32 -22.53
CA ALA A 136 -18.21 3.39 -21.57
C ALA A 136 -16.68 3.53 -21.48
N ALA A 137 -15.99 3.63 -22.62
CA ALA A 137 -14.56 3.85 -22.69
C ALA A 137 -14.15 5.18 -22.03
N ALA A 138 -14.89 6.27 -22.30
CA ALA A 138 -14.64 7.56 -21.68
C ALA A 138 -14.82 7.53 -20.15
N VAL A 139 -15.87 6.85 -19.64
CA VAL A 139 -16.09 6.69 -18.20
C VAL A 139 -14.95 5.91 -17.54
N TRP A 140 -14.51 4.81 -18.16
CA TRP A 140 -13.34 4.09 -17.65
C TRP A 140 -12.11 5.00 -17.60
N THR A 141 -11.76 5.63 -18.72
CA THR A 141 -10.59 6.52 -18.82
C THR A 141 -10.62 7.61 -17.75
N ALA A 142 -11.78 8.21 -17.51
CA ALA A 142 -11.95 9.24 -16.49
C ALA A 142 -11.73 8.70 -15.07
N ILE A 143 -12.28 7.53 -14.74
CA ILE A 143 -12.10 6.88 -13.43
C ILE A 143 -10.65 6.45 -13.22
N ALA A 144 -10.04 5.82 -14.24
CA ALA A 144 -8.66 5.39 -14.20
C ALA A 144 -7.72 6.59 -14.00
N ASN A 145 -7.88 7.67 -14.77
CA ASN A 145 -7.09 8.89 -14.59
C ASN A 145 -7.32 9.55 -13.23
N GLY A 146 -8.57 9.70 -12.79
CA GLY A 146 -8.88 10.27 -11.48
C GLY A 146 -8.30 9.46 -10.32
N THR A 147 -8.14 8.16 -10.52
CA THR A 147 -7.48 7.27 -9.55
C THR A 147 -5.97 7.40 -9.61
N GLN A 148 -5.34 7.06 -10.75
CA GLN A 148 -3.88 6.99 -10.91
C GLN A 148 -3.23 8.37 -10.73
N ASN A 149 -3.75 9.37 -11.43
CA ASN A 149 -3.19 10.72 -11.48
C ASN A 149 -3.83 11.68 -10.47
N GLY A 150 -4.70 11.17 -9.58
CA GLY A 150 -5.40 11.96 -8.57
C GLY A 150 -5.32 11.32 -7.19
N LEU A 151 -6.18 10.33 -6.93
CA LEU A 151 -6.26 9.67 -5.63
C LEU A 151 -4.95 9.01 -5.21
N TRP A 152 -4.30 8.25 -6.07
CA TRP A 152 -3.04 7.58 -5.75
C TRP A 152 -1.85 8.53 -5.84
N TRP A 153 -1.91 9.54 -6.70
CA TRP A 153 -0.91 10.60 -6.72
C TRP A 153 -0.76 11.34 -5.37
N ILE A 154 -1.88 11.61 -4.66
CA ILE A 154 -1.84 12.28 -3.34
C ILE A 154 -1.25 11.40 -2.22
N GLU A 155 -1.04 10.10 -2.46
CA GLU A 155 -0.34 9.24 -1.51
C GLU A 155 1.09 9.70 -1.29
N GLY A 156 1.73 10.29 -2.32
CA GLY A 156 3.12 10.73 -2.25
C GLY A 156 3.46 11.61 -1.05
N PRO A 157 2.80 12.76 -0.81
CA PRO A 157 3.08 13.60 0.35
C PRO A 157 2.69 12.92 1.67
N LEU A 158 1.63 12.12 1.69
CA LEU A 158 1.20 11.40 2.89
C LEU A 158 2.25 10.37 3.31
N VAL A 159 2.69 9.54 2.38
CA VAL A 159 3.68 8.48 2.61
C VAL A 159 5.06 9.08 2.88
N LEU A 160 5.52 10.07 2.10
CA LEU A 160 6.75 10.81 2.39
C LEU A 160 6.79 11.30 3.84
N PHE A 161 5.70 11.93 4.30
CA PHE A 161 5.61 12.48 5.65
C PHE A 161 5.75 11.40 6.73
N TRP A 162 4.90 10.38 6.73
CA TRP A 162 4.87 9.42 7.84
C TRP A 162 6.05 8.44 7.81
N THR A 163 6.52 8.04 6.62
CA THR A 163 7.59 7.04 6.49
C THR A 163 8.94 7.57 6.94
N LEU A 164 9.28 8.83 6.67
CA LEU A 164 10.55 9.41 7.12
C LEU A 164 10.60 9.53 8.65
N ILE A 165 9.48 9.92 9.27
CA ILE A 165 9.35 9.94 10.74
C ILE A 165 9.50 8.51 11.29
N ALA A 166 8.75 7.56 10.72
CA ALA A 166 8.78 6.18 11.15
C ALA A 166 10.15 5.53 11.01
N ALA A 167 10.84 5.77 9.88
CA ALA A 167 12.15 5.22 9.62
C ALA A 167 13.19 5.70 10.64
N ASN A 168 13.18 6.99 10.99
CA ASN A 168 14.11 7.55 11.97
C ASN A 168 13.87 6.99 13.38
N LEU A 169 12.61 6.79 13.77
CA LEU A 169 12.28 6.18 15.07
C LEU A 169 12.65 4.70 15.12
N LEU A 170 12.39 3.96 14.05
CA LEU A 170 12.78 2.56 13.91
C LEU A 170 14.30 2.38 13.96
N GLU A 171 15.05 3.25 13.28
CA GLU A 171 16.52 3.27 13.32
C GLU A 171 17.05 3.48 14.74
N LYS A 172 16.55 4.50 15.45
CA LYS A 172 16.90 4.78 16.85
C LYS A 172 16.58 3.61 17.78
N ALA A 173 15.50 2.87 17.50
CA ALA A 173 15.10 1.68 18.23
C ALA A 173 15.79 0.37 17.76
N GLY A 174 16.82 0.48 16.91
CA GLY A 174 17.65 -0.63 16.45
C GLY A 174 16.89 -1.63 15.54
N TRP A 175 15.86 -1.18 14.85
CA TRP A 175 15.17 -2.00 13.85
C TRP A 175 15.95 -2.00 12.54
N LYS A 176 16.05 -3.18 11.91
CA LYS A 176 16.59 -3.30 10.56
C LYS A 176 15.53 -2.86 9.55
N GLY A 177 15.97 -2.40 8.38
CA GLY A 177 15.06 -1.98 7.31
C GLY A 177 14.56 -0.54 7.40
N SER A 178 15.01 0.26 8.37
CA SER A 178 14.75 1.71 8.40
C SER A 178 15.14 2.38 7.07
N ILE A 179 16.27 1.95 6.49
CA ILE A 179 16.73 2.45 5.19
C ILE A 179 15.74 2.16 4.05
N LEU A 180 15.10 0.99 4.03
CA LEU A 180 14.08 0.65 3.02
C LEU A 180 12.89 1.60 3.13
N LEU A 181 12.48 1.92 4.36
CA LEU A 181 11.38 2.86 4.59
C LEU A 181 11.76 4.31 4.22
N LYS A 182 13.02 4.72 4.40
CA LYS A 182 13.51 6.01 3.87
C LYS A 182 13.49 6.04 2.35
N ILE A 183 13.89 4.94 1.69
CA ILE A 183 13.82 4.81 0.23
C ILE A 183 12.37 4.96 -0.24
N VAL A 184 11.42 4.27 0.40
CA VAL A 184 9.99 4.40 0.07
C VAL A 184 9.51 5.85 0.22
N GLY A 185 9.82 6.49 1.36
CA GLY A 185 9.41 7.87 1.61
C GLY A 185 9.93 8.84 0.55
N TRP A 186 11.23 8.78 0.26
CA TRP A 186 11.82 9.61 -0.78
C TRP A 186 11.30 9.30 -2.17
N ALA A 187 11.11 8.02 -2.53
CA ALA A 187 10.57 7.63 -3.82
C ALA A 187 9.14 8.18 -4.03
N PHE A 188 8.28 8.10 -3.01
CA PHE A 188 6.96 8.74 -3.05
C PHE A 188 7.04 10.27 -3.13
N GLY A 189 8.03 10.89 -2.47
CA GLY A 189 8.28 12.32 -2.60
C GLY A 189 8.69 12.73 -4.01
N VAL A 190 9.57 11.94 -4.64
CA VAL A 190 10.01 12.15 -6.03
C VAL A 190 8.85 11.96 -6.99
N PHE A 191 8.08 10.87 -6.84
CA PHE A 191 6.87 10.60 -7.61
C PHE A 191 5.87 11.77 -7.52
N PHE A 192 5.58 12.27 -6.32
CA PHE A 192 4.68 13.41 -6.14
C PHE A 192 5.20 14.68 -6.81
N LEU A 193 6.46 15.05 -6.53
CA LEU A 193 7.03 16.31 -7.01
C LEU A 193 7.23 16.31 -8.52
N PHE A 194 7.60 15.18 -9.12
CA PHE A 194 7.87 15.09 -10.55
C PHE A 194 6.67 14.66 -11.37
N GLY A 195 5.63 14.09 -10.77
CA GLY A 195 4.36 13.83 -11.44
C GLY A 195 3.64 15.09 -11.95
N PHE A 196 4.06 16.29 -11.53
CA PHE A 196 3.60 17.55 -12.11
C PHE A 196 4.17 17.86 -13.50
N PHE A 197 5.27 17.21 -13.88
CA PHE A 197 6.06 17.58 -15.06
C PHE A 197 6.10 16.43 -16.07
N PRO A 198 5.42 16.55 -17.22
CA PRO A 198 5.41 15.51 -18.25
C PRO A 198 6.81 15.11 -18.75
N ASP A 199 7.75 16.07 -18.80
CA ASP A 199 9.14 15.80 -19.22
C ASP A 199 9.91 14.89 -18.23
N LEU A 200 9.38 14.68 -17.02
CA LEU A 200 9.97 13.86 -15.96
C LEU A 200 9.16 12.58 -15.68
N ASP A 201 8.21 12.23 -16.56
CA ASP A 201 7.30 11.10 -16.37
C ASP A 201 8.04 9.77 -16.14
N ALA A 202 9.10 9.51 -16.92
CA ALA A 202 9.93 8.32 -16.75
C ALA A 202 10.56 8.22 -15.34
N LEU A 203 10.94 9.36 -14.74
CA LEU A 203 11.50 9.40 -13.39
C LEU A 203 10.42 9.23 -12.32
N SER A 204 9.23 9.79 -12.55
CA SER A 204 8.05 9.59 -11.71
C SER A 204 7.68 8.10 -11.67
N ASN A 205 7.52 7.47 -12.84
CA ASN A 205 7.16 6.06 -12.98
C ASN A 205 8.24 5.12 -12.43
N ALA A 206 9.51 5.44 -12.61
CA ALA A 206 10.61 4.70 -11.99
C ALA A 206 10.57 4.78 -10.46
N SER A 207 10.19 5.92 -9.90
CA SER A 207 10.07 6.12 -8.45
C SER A 207 8.88 5.34 -7.88
N GLU A 208 7.75 5.33 -8.58
CA GLU A 208 6.61 4.48 -8.25
C GLU A 208 6.99 2.99 -8.29
N MET A 209 7.73 2.55 -9.32
CA MET A 209 8.22 1.17 -9.41
C MET A 209 9.10 0.81 -8.19
N VAL A 210 9.96 1.73 -7.75
CA VAL A 210 10.75 1.54 -6.52
C VAL A 210 9.84 1.38 -5.30
N VAL A 211 8.79 2.18 -5.18
CA VAL A 211 7.81 2.08 -4.08
C VAL A 211 7.16 0.70 -4.05
N VAL A 212 6.55 0.27 -5.16
CA VAL A 212 5.76 -0.96 -5.21
C VAL A 212 6.62 -2.22 -5.01
N LEU A 213 7.94 -2.13 -5.20
CA LEU A 213 8.87 -3.23 -4.94
C LEU A 213 9.49 -3.18 -3.53
N VAL A 214 9.85 -2.00 -3.04
CA VAL A 214 10.59 -1.83 -1.77
C VAL A 214 9.65 -1.83 -0.57
N LEU A 215 8.45 -1.27 -0.68
CA LEU A 215 7.49 -1.23 0.41
C LEU A 215 7.06 -2.64 0.86
N PRO A 216 6.69 -3.58 -0.04
CA PRO A 216 6.36 -4.94 0.37
C PRO A 216 7.54 -5.67 1.01
N LEU A 217 8.75 -5.47 0.47
CA LEU A 217 9.97 -6.02 1.08
C LEU A 217 10.17 -5.52 2.52
N TRP A 218 9.96 -4.22 2.73
CA TRP A 218 10.02 -3.63 4.06
C TRP A 218 8.95 -4.25 4.99
N MET A 219 7.71 -4.44 4.52
CA MET A 219 6.63 -5.04 5.31
C MET A 219 6.97 -6.48 5.74
N LEU A 220 7.51 -7.29 4.83
CA LEU A 220 7.96 -8.66 5.13
C LEU A 220 9.06 -8.66 6.19
N LEU A 221 10.07 -7.78 6.03
CA LEU A 221 11.19 -7.66 6.96
C LEU A 221 10.74 -7.12 8.33
N PHE A 222 9.84 -6.14 8.35
CA PHE A 222 9.25 -5.57 9.57
C PHE A 222 8.46 -6.62 10.33
N GLY A 223 7.54 -7.31 9.66
CA GLY A 223 6.73 -8.37 10.26
C GLY A 223 7.59 -9.52 10.79
N TRP A 224 8.60 -9.95 10.03
CA TRP A 224 9.54 -10.98 10.48
C TRP A 224 10.30 -10.56 11.76
N GLN A 225 10.83 -9.34 11.81
CA GLN A 225 11.49 -8.82 13.01
C GLN A 225 10.54 -8.73 14.20
N LEU A 226 9.31 -8.30 13.96
CA LEU A 226 8.29 -8.17 15.00
C LEU A 226 7.91 -9.55 15.58
N LEU A 227 7.78 -10.59 14.74
CA LEU A 227 7.61 -11.98 15.19
C LEU A 227 8.80 -12.46 16.03
N ARG A 228 10.04 -12.19 15.61
CA ARG A 228 11.23 -12.56 16.38
C ARG A 228 11.26 -11.89 17.74
N ARG A 229 11.00 -10.58 17.80
CA ARG A 229 10.95 -9.81 19.07
C ARG A 229 9.83 -10.31 19.98
N ALA A 230 8.67 -10.67 19.43
CA ALA A 230 7.58 -11.26 20.21
C ALA A 230 7.90 -12.65 20.79
N ARG A 231 8.87 -13.38 20.21
CA ARG A 231 9.38 -14.68 20.71
C ARG A 231 10.51 -14.52 21.73
N THR A 232 11.42 -13.56 21.53
CA THR A 232 12.62 -13.36 22.37
C THR A 232 12.38 -12.57 23.65
N LEU A 233 11.12 -12.27 24.00
CA LEU A 233 10.72 -11.79 25.34
C LEU A 233 10.23 -12.98 26.20
N PRO A 234 11.12 -13.81 26.79
CA PRO A 234 10.72 -14.78 27.81
C PRO A 234 10.31 -14.02 29.09
N ALA A 235 9.26 -14.39 29.83
CA ALA A 235 9.26 -15.56 30.72
C ALA A 235 10.49 -15.65 31.68
N ARG A 236 11.37 -14.65 31.73
CA ARG A 236 12.50 -14.54 32.68
C ARG A 236 12.11 -14.08 34.08
N LEU A 237 10.82 -13.87 34.33
CA LEU A 237 10.25 -13.48 35.64
C LEU A 237 9.08 -14.37 36.07
N GLN A 238 8.90 -15.55 35.46
CA GLN A 238 7.88 -16.52 35.88
C GLN A 238 8.45 -17.67 36.74
N GLY A 239 9.76 -17.72 36.96
CA GLY A 239 10.42 -18.76 37.79
C GLY A 239 11.31 -18.24 38.92
N ALA A 240 11.32 -16.93 39.20
CA ALA A 240 12.19 -16.34 40.22
C ALA A 240 11.42 -15.84 41.48
N GLY A 241 10.15 -16.25 41.64
CA GLY A 241 9.27 -15.80 42.72
C GLY A 241 8.62 -16.93 43.51
N ALA A 242 9.20 -18.13 43.50
CA ALA A 242 8.68 -19.28 44.26
C ALA A 242 9.79 -19.96 45.07
N THR A 243 10.54 -19.18 45.84
CA THR A 243 11.25 -19.66 47.04
C THR A 243 11.53 -18.46 47.93
N THR A 244 10.63 -18.18 48.88
CA THR A 244 10.90 -17.94 50.30
C THR A 244 9.57 -17.70 51.01
#